data_AF-A0A5C8QMU8-F1
#
_entry.id   AF-A0A5C8QMU8-F1
#
_cell.length_a   1.000
_cell.length_b   1.000
_cell.length_c   1.000
_cell.angle_alpha   90.00
_cell.angle_beta   90.00
_cell.angle_gamma   90.00
#
_symmetry.space_group_name_H-M   'P 1'
#
loop_
_entity.id
_entity.type
_entity.pdbx_description
1 polymer ?
#
loop_
_entity_poly.entity_id
_entity_poly.type
_entity_poly.pdbx_seq_one_letter_code
_entity_poly.pdbx_strand_id
1 'polypeptide(L)' 'MAAVLRLPGGTRDASEIVEALLVAAQTREVTAPDISARWRQIAHDIGDALDQLPTPTIIQEHS' A
#
# COMPACT_ATOMS: atom_id res chain seq x y z
N MET A 1 4.72 -8.78 -17.05
CA MET A 1 3.96 -9.87 -16.39
C MET A 1 3.68 -9.42 -14.97
N ALA A 2 2.43 -9.37 -14.54
CA ALA A 2 2.06 -8.90 -13.20
C ALA A 2 1.88 -10.09 -12.25
N ALA A 3 2.41 -9.97 -11.03
CA ALA A 3 2.12 -10.92 -9.95
C ALA A 3 0.93 -10.39 -9.13
N VAL A 4 0.01 -11.27 -8.74
CA VAL A 4 -1.14 -10.91 -7.91
C VAL A 4 -0.82 -11.29 -6.46
N LEU A 5 -0.77 -10.29 -5.58
CA LEU A 5 -0.66 -10.48 -4.14
C LEU A 5 -2.08 -10.52 -3.53
N ARG A 6 -2.44 -11.63 -2.88
CA ARG A 6 -3.69 -11.72 -2.11
C ARG A 6 -3.38 -11.47 -0.65
N LEU A 7 -4.02 -10.44 -0.09
CA LEU A 7 -3.86 -10.06 1.31
C LEU A 7 -5.08 -10.55 2.11
N PRO A 8 -4.90 -11.46 3.09
CA PRO A 8 -6.02 -12.06 3.81
C PRO A 8 -6.82 -11.06 4.66
N GLY A 9 -6.18 -10.02 5.20
CA GLY A 9 -6.84 -8.91 5.89
C GLY A 9 -7.26 -7.75 4.96
N GLY A 10 -7.19 -7.94 3.64
CA GLY A 10 -7.69 -6.97 2.66
C GLY A 10 -6.89 -5.67 2.63
N THR A 11 -7.60 -4.53 2.56
CA THR A 11 -6.98 -3.21 2.47
C THR A 11 -6.21 -2.81 3.72
N ARG A 12 -6.55 -3.35 4.88
CA ARG A 12 -5.82 -3.11 6.14
C ARG A 12 -4.38 -3.59 6.06
N ASP A 13 -4.18 -4.85 5.68
CA ASP A 13 -2.84 -5.42 5.50
C ASP A 13 -2.05 -4.62 4.46
N ALA A 14 -2.72 -4.13 3.42
CA ALA A 14 -2.08 -3.29 2.41
C ALA A 14 -1.59 -1.96 2.99
N SER A 15 -2.41 -1.30 3.82
CA SER A 15 -2.01 -0.08 4.55
C SER A 15 -0.84 -0.33 5.50
N GLU A 16 -0.81 -1.46 6.21
CA GLU A 16 0.32 -1.83 7.08
C GLU A 16 1.61 -2.05 6.28
N ILE A 17 1.52 -2.64 5.08
CA ILE A 17 2.68 -2.80 4.18
C ILE A 17 3.20 -1.44 3.71
N VAL A 18 2.30 -0.50 3.37
CA VAL A 18 2.68 0.87 2.99
C VAL A 18 3.42 1.56 4.14
N GLU A 19 2.90 1.47 5.36
CA GLU A 19 3.53 2.05 6.54
C GLU A 19 4.91 1.43 6.81
N ALA A 20 5.02 0.11 6.80
CA ALA A 20 6.28 -0.59 6.99
C ALA A 20 7.33 -0.18 5.94
N LEU A 21 6.90 0.02 4.68
CA LEU A 21 7.78 0.45 3.59
C LEU A 21 8.28 1.89 3.79
N LEU A 22 7.42 2.79 4.27
CA LEU A 22 7.81 4.17 4.58
C LEU A 22 8.80 4.24 5.76
N VAL A 23 8.58 3.47 6.82
CA VAL A 23 9.51 3.34 7.95
C VAL A 23 10.85 2.82 7.46
N ALA A 24 10.85 1.75 6.66
CA ALA A 24 12.06 1.18 6.09
C ALA A 24 12.81 2.19 5.19
N ALA A 25 12.07 2.97 4.39
CA ALA A 25 12.65 4.01 3.55
C ALA A 25 13.33 5.10 4.39
N GLN A 26 12.69 5.54 5.47
CA GLN A 26 13.25 6.54 6.38
C GLN A 26 14.55 6.07 7.02
N THR A 27 14.61 4.82 7.47
CA THR A 27 15.86 4.26 8.07
C THR A 27 17.05 4.23 7.10
N ARG A 28 16.80 4.25 5.79
CA ARG A 28 17.82 4.18 4.73
C ARG A 28 18.12 5.52 4.08
N GLU A 29 17.50 6.60 4.53
CA GLU A 29 17.62 7.92 3.90
C GLU A 29 19.07 8.42 3.81
N VAL A 30 19.86 8.18 4.86
CA VAL A 30 21.26 8.62 4.91
C VAL A 30 22.22 7.62 4.25
N THR A 31 21.98 6.32 4.42
CA THR A 31 22.91 5.26 4.01
C THR A 31 22.69 4.76 2.58
N ALA A 32 21.47 4.93 2.05
CA ALA A 32 21.09 4.51 0.71
C ALA A 32 19.92 5.39 0.19
N PRO A 33 20.17 6.67 -0.14
CA PRO A 33 19.13 7.63 -0.50
C PRO A 33 18.32 7.19 -1.72
N ASP A 34 18.94 6.56 -2.72
CA ASP A 34 18.24 6.06 -3.91
C ASP A 34 17.23 4.95 -3.57
N ILE A 35 17.60 4.07 -2.62
CA ILE A 35 16.71 3.00 -2.14
C ILE A 35 15.56 3.62 -1.34
N SER A 36 15.86 4.60 -0.48
CA SER A 36 14.85 5.34 0.28
C SER A 36 13.83 6.00 -0.64
N ALA A 37 14.29 6.73 -1.67
CA ALA A 37 13.44 7.38 -2.66
C ALA A 37 12.57 6.37 -3.42
N ARG A 38 13.17 5.26 -3.87
CA ARG A 38 12.44 4.19 -4.57
C ARG A 38 11.35 3.57 -3.70
N TRP A 39 11.63 3.33 -2.43
CA TRP A 39 10.66 2.74 -1.51
C TRP A 39 9.53 3.71 -1.17
N ARG A 40 9.83 5.00 -1.01
CA ARG A 40 8.80 6.05 -0.90
C ARG A 40 7.88 6.08 -2.11
N GLN A 41 8.43 5.99 -3.33
CA GLN A 41 7.63 5.96 -4.55
C GLN A 41 6.69 4.75 -4.58
N ILE A 42 7.21 3.55 -4.28
CA ILE A 42 6.39 2.33 -4.26
C ILE A 42 5.27 2.45 -3.21
N ALA A 43 5.57 2.99 -2.03
CA ALA A 43 4.56 3.21 -0.99
C ALA A 43 3.45 4.17 -1.46
N HIS A 44 3.83 5.23 -2.17
CA HIS A 44 2.89 6.19 -2.75
C HIS A 44 2.02 5.54 -3.84
N ASP A 45 2.62 4.82 -4.79
CA ASP A 45 1.89 4.15 -5.87
C ASP A 45 0.86 3.14 -5.32
N ILE A 46 1.22 2.41 -4.25
CA ILE A 46 0.30 1.49 -3.57
C ILE A 46 -0.81 2.26 -2.85
N GLY A 47 -0.47 3.33 -2.12
CA GLY A 47 -1.44 4.20 -1.45
C GLY A 47 -2.48 4.76 -2.42
N ASP A 48 -2.02 5.30 -3.54
CA ASP A 48 -2.89 5.83 -4.61
C ASP A 48 -3.81 4.74 -5.18
N ALA A 49 -3.29 3.52 -5.38
CA ALA A 49 -4.10 2.40 -5.84
C ALA A 49 -5.16 1.97 -4.81
N LEU A 50 -4.85 2.06 -3.50
CA LEU A 50 -5.80 1.79 -2.43
C LEU A 50 -6.91 2.85 -2.38
N ASP A 51 -6.57 4.12 -2.57
CA ASP A 51 -7.54 5.23 -2.60
C ASP A 51 -8.50 5.14 -3.80
N GLN A 52 -8.06 4.53 -4.91
CA GLN A 52 -8.89 4.29 -6.09
C GLN A 52 -9.84 3.10 -5.93
N LEU A 53 -9.74 2.32 -4.84
CA LEU A 53 -10.63 1.18 -4.64
C LEU A 53 -12.07 1.67 -4.44
N PRO A 54 -13.05 1.03 -5.11
CA PRO A 54 -14.44 1.39 -4.92
C PRO A 54 -14.83 1.16 -3.46
N THR A 55 -15.48 2.15 -2.84
CA THR A 55 -16.05 1.97 -1.51
C THR A 55 -17.08 0.84 -1.59
N PRO A 56 -17.03 -0.16 -0.70
CA PRO A 56 -17.99 -1.25 -0.74
C PRO A 56 -19.41 -0.66 -0.62
N THR A 57 -20.16 -0.76 -1.72
CA THR A 57 -21.58 -0.42 -1.71
C THR A 57 -22.24 -1.50 -0.86
N ILE A 58 -22.64 -1.15 0.36
CA ILE A 58 -23.47 -2.05 1.17
C ILE A 58 -24.77 -2.21 0.37
N ILE A 59 -24.90 -3.32 -0.36
CA ILE A 59 -26.19 -3.73 -0.90
C ILE A 59 -27.01 -4.11 0.32
N GLN A 60 -27.74 -3.13 0.86
CA GLN A 60 -28.80 -3.41 1.83
C GLN A 60 -29.91 -4.12 1.06
N GLU A 61 -29.84 -5.45 1.03
CA GLU A 61 -30.97 -6.29 0.66
C GLU A 61 -32.09 -6.00 1.68
N HIS A 62 -32.99 -5.09 1.31
CA HIS A 62 -34.30 -4.99 1.93
C HIS A 62 -35.10 -6.24 1.54
N SER A 63 -35.40 -7.10 2.51
CA SER A 63 -36.43 -8.13 2.44
C SER A 63 -37.06 -8.29 3.80
#